data_AF-A0A0C2GAS4-F1
#
_entry.id   AF-A0A0C2GAS4-F1
#
_cell.length_a   1.000
_cell.length_b   1.000
_cell.length_c   1.000
_cell.angle_alpha   90.00
_cell.angle_beta   90.00
_cell.angle_gamma   90.00
#
_symmetry.space_group_name_H-M   'P 1'
#
loop_
_entity.id
_entity.type
_entity.pdbx_description
1 polymer ?
#
loop_
_entity_poly.entity_id
_entity_poly.type
_entity_poly.pdbx_seq_one_letter_code
_entity_poly.pdbx_strand_id
1 'polypeptide(L)'
;MVKCETRRDENRGAENKGTESRGAGDREGDGADREAQVVDRSFKVARTSQDAKYMVQHWVNRALDMGVPRLMEEFKYSLSKWQPEGMTVTAFLANRDKNRYLDVPCQDYRRVVVRWPGLPNDYIHANYVANPTVDNRFICAQVEKALSVES
;
A
#
# COMPACT_ATOMS: atom_id res chain seq x y z
N MET A 1 10.89 25.59 -4.19
CA MET A 1 9.66 25.09 -4.84
C MET A 1 10.08 24.25 -6.04
N VAL A 2 10.22 22.93 -5.85
CA VAL A 2 10.66 22.02 -6.93
C VAL A 2 9.41 21.51 -7.64
N LYS A 3 9.21 21.92 -8.89
CA LYS A 3 8.18 21.37 -9.79
C LYS A 3 8.59 19.95 -10.17
N CYS A 4 7.73 18.98 -9.88
CA CYS A 4 7.89 17.60 -10.35
C CYS A 4 7.07 17.47 -11.64
N GLU A 5 7.73 17.32 -12.78
CA GLU A 5 7.06 17.11 -14.07
C GLU A 5 6.82 15.63 -14.30
N THR A 6 5.54 15.25 -14.39
CA THR A 6 5.08 13.89 -14.68
C THR A 6 5.35 13.57 -16.16
N ARG A 7 6.32 12.69 -16.45
CA ARG A 7 6.46 12.11 -17.78
C ARG A 7 5.30 11.13 -18.03
N ARG A 8 4.50 11.42 -19.06
CA ARG A 8 3.51 10.49 -19.63
C ARG A 8 4.27 9.54 -20.55
N ASP A 9 4.25 8.25 -20.24
CA ASP A 9 4.62 7.22 -21.21
C ASP A 9 3.33 6.68 -21.85
N GLU A 10 3.10 7.12 -23.09
CA GLU A 10 2.14 6.50 -24.01
C GLU A 10 2.68 5.12 -24.40
N ASN A 11 1.92 4.04 -24.16
CA ASN A 11 2.24 2.76 -24.77
C ASN A 11 1.13 2.32 -25.72
N ARG A 12 1.52 2.20 -26.99
CA ARG A 12 0.73 1.81 -28.15
C ARG A 12 0.43 0.32 -28.13
N GLY A 13 -0.71 -0.03 -28.73
CA GLY A 13 -1.24 -1.38 -28.77
C GLY A 13 -0.41 -2.38 -29.57
N ALA A 14 -0.63 -3.65 -29.25
CA ALA A 14 -0.36 -4.77 -30.13
C ALA A 14 -1.59 -5.70 -30.09
N GLU A 15 -2.33 -5.69 -31.19
CA GLU A 15 -3.33 -6.71 -31.53
C GLU A 15 -2.62 -8.06 -31.69
N ASN A 16 -3.27 -9.16 -31.29
CA ASN A 16 -2.88 -10.47 -31.80
C ASN A 16 -4.12 -11.25 -32.26
N LYS A 17 -4.05 -11.70 -33.52
CA LYS A 17 -5.10 -12.34 -34.29
C LYS A 17 -5.38 -13.76 -33.81
N GLY A 18 -6.64 -14.17 -33.96
CA GLY A 18 -7.14 -15.47 -33.53
C GLY A 18 -6.70 -16.65 -34.38
N THR A 19 -6.99 -17.83 -33.84
CA THR A 19 -7.14 -19.10 -34.57
C THR A 19 -8.32 -19.84 -33.97
N GLU A 20 -9.39 -19.99 -34.75
CA GLU A 20 -10.50 -20.91 -34.51
C GLU A 20 -10.06 -22.35 -34.77
N SER A 21 -10.52 -23.29 -33.94
CA SER A 21 -10.91 -24.62 -34.41
C SER A 21 -12.00 -25.21 -33.50
N ARG A 22 -12.89 -26.00 -34.11
CA ARG A 22 -14.23 -26.39 -33.65
C ARG A 22 -14.21 -27.71 -32.86
N GLY A 23 -15.12 -27.84 -31.88
CA GLY A 23 -16.05 -28.99 -31.79
C GLY A 23 -15.87 -30.06 -30.68
N ALA A 24 -16.86 -30.06 -29.77
CA ALA A 24 -17.57 -31.20 -29.15
C ALA A 24 -16.97 -32.01 -27.95
N GLY A 25 -17.69 -31.95 -26.81
CA GLY A 25 -18.39 -33.11 -26.21
C GLY A 25 -17.70 -33.98 -25.12
N ASP A 26 -18.24 -33.84 -23.90
CA ASP A 26 -18.43 -34.85 -22.83
C ASP A 26 -17.33 -35.23 -21.80
N ARG A 27 -17.85 -35.72 -20.66
CA ARG A 27 -17.42 -35.58 -19.26
C ARG A 27 -16.32 -36.55 -18.76
N GLU A 28 -15.82 -36.16 -17.58
CA GLU A 28 -15.46 -36.96 -16.39
C GLU A 28 -13.96 -37.20 -16.07
N GLY A 29 -13.61 -36.68 -14.87
CA GLY A 29 -12.56 -37.12 -13.92
C GLY A 29 -11.14 -37.37 -14.39
N ASP A 30 -10.19 -36.52 -13.97
CA ASP A 30 -9.20 -36.93 -12.94
C ASP A 30 -8.31 -35.75 -12.52
N GLY A 31 -7.65 -35.90 -11.37
CA GLY A 31 -6.90 -34.87 -10.66
C GLY A 31 -5.89 -34.07 -11.51
N ALA A 32 -5.94 -32.76 -11.34
CA ALA A 32 -4.82 -31.89 -11.66
C ALA A 32 -4.48 -31.11 -10.39
N ASP A 33 -3.44 -31.57 -9.70
CA ASP A 33 -2.75 -30.80 -8.68
C ASP A 33 -2.53 -29.38 -9.22
N ARG A 34 -3.21 -28.41 -8.62
CA ARG A 34 -2.89 -27.00 -8.86
C ARG A 34 -1.51 -26.79 -8.26
N GLU A 35 -0.49 -26.92 -9.10
CA GLU A 35 0.86 -26.48 -8.82
C GLU A 35 0.74 -25.02 -8.35
N ALA A 36 0.82 -24.83 -7.04
CA ALA A 36 0.86 -23.52 -6.45
C ALA A 36 2.13 -22.89 -7.01
N GLN A 37 1.99 -21.95 -7.94
CA GLN A 37 3.11 -21.17 -8.42
C GLN A 37 3.84 -20.63 -7.20
N VAL A 38 5.04 -21.15 -6.97
CA VAL A 38 5.95 -20.65 -5.95
C VAL A 38 6.38 -19.29 -6.45
N VAL A 39 5.59 -18.27 -6.11
CA VAL A 39 5.93 -16.88 -6.38
C VAL A 39 7.21 -16.64 -5.60
N ASP A 40 8.32 -16.46 -6.32
CA ASP A 40 9.60 -16.12 -5.74
C ASP A 40 9.42 -14.84 -4.90
N ARG A 41 9.26 -15.03 -3.58
CA ARG A 41 9.19 -13.94 -2.59
C ARG A 41 10.60 -13.51 -2.18
N SER A 42 11.63 -13.83 -2.98
CA SER A 42 12.95 -13.28 -2.78
C SER A 42 12.85 -11.77 -2.65
N PHE A 43 13.53 -11.24 -1.63
CA PHE A 43 13.56 -9.83 -1.32
C PHE A 43 14.21 -9.08 -2.49
N LYS A 44 13.40 -8.64 -3.46
CA LYS A 44 13.86 -7.77 -4.53
C LYS A 44 14.16 -6.40 -3.93
N VAL A 45 15.42 -6.20 -3.55
CA VAL A 45 15.95 -4.89 -3.13
C VAL A 45 15.93 -3.99 -4.36
N ALA A 46 15.49 -2.74 -4.18
CA ALA A 46 15.53 -1.74 -5.24
C ALA A 46 16.97 -1.62 -5.78
N ARG A 47 17.13 -1.59 -7.10
CA ARG A 47 18.46 -1.41 -7.69
C ARG A 47 18.99 -0.02 -7.34
N THR A 48 20.19 0.04 -6.78
CA THR A 48 20.90 1.28 -6.50
C THR A 48 21.12 2.06 -7.80
N SER A 49 20.73 3.34 -7.84
CA SER A 49 20.97 4.20 -9.00
C SER A 49 22.48 4.46 -9.19
N GLN A 50 22.89 4.73 -10.42
CA GLN A 50 24.28 5.10 -10.73
C GLN A 50 24.74 6.31 -9.91
N ASP A 51 23.83 7.25 -9.65
CA ASP A 51 24.09 8.48 -8.88
C ASP A 51 23.82 8.35 -7.38
N ALA A 52 23.55 7.15 -6.86
CA ALA A 52 23.12 6.97 -5.46
C ALA A 52 24.09 7.58 -4.46
N LYS A 53 25.41 7.45 -4.68
CA LYS A 53 26.43 8.05 -3.81
C LYS A 53 26.30 9.58 -3.77
N TYR A 54 26.10 10.21 -4.91
CA TYR A 54 25.94 11.68 -4.99
C TYR A 54 24.66 12.13 -4.31
N MET A 55 23.54 11.45 -4.58
CA MET A 55 22.24 11.76 -3.98
C MET A 55 22.24 11.61 -2.46
N VAL A 56 22.84 10.53 -1.95
CA VAL A 56 22.97 10.29 -0.51
C VAL A 56 23.88 11.34 0.12
N GLN A 57 25.03 11.66 -0.49
CA GLN A 57 25.93 12.69 0.03
C GLN A 57 25.25 14.06 0.10
N HIS A 58 24.51 14.45 -0.94
CA HIS A 58 23.76 15.69 -0.97
C HIS A 58 22.69 15.73 0.13
N TRP A 59 21.94 14.63 0.34
CA TRP A 59 20.94 14.54 1.41
C TRP A 59 21.58 14.62 2.81
N VAL A 60 22.68 13.91 3.06
CA VAL A 60 23.41 13.95 4.33
C VAL A 60 23.91 15.36 4.62
N ASN A 61 24.57 16.00 3.65
CA ASN A 61 25.08 17.36 3.83
C ASN A 61 23.94 18.35 4.12
N ARG A 62 22.83 18.27 3.38
CA ARG A 62 21.63 19.09 3.67
C ARG A 62 21.14 18.86 5.11
N ALA A 63 21.02 17.61 5.54
CA ALA A 63 20.51 17.30 6.88
C ALA A 63 21.42 17.84 7.99
N LEU A 64 22.74 17.73 7.80
CA LEU A 64 23.75 18.28 8.71
C LEU A 64 23.71 19.81 8.73
N ASP A 65 23.66 20.44 7.56
CA ASP A 65 23.58 21.90 7.44
C ASP A 65 22.30 22.44 8.08
N MET A 66 21.16 21.77 7.87
CA MET A 66 19.89 22.16 8.47
C MET A 66 19.94 22.11 10.00
N GLY A 67 20.52 21.05 10.55
CA GLY A 67 20.49 20.77 11.98
C GLY A 67 19.09 20.43 12.50
N VAL A 68 19.02 19.99 13.76
CA VAL A 68 17.76 19.58 14.41
C VAL A 68 16.69 20.67 14.39
N PRO A 69 16.97 21.95 14.68
CA PRO A 69 15.92 22.98 14.73
C PRO A 69 15.16 23.13 13.42
N ARG A 70 15.86 23.21 12.28
CA ARG A 70 15.21 23.38 10.97
C ARG A 70 14.51 22.12 10.50
N LEU A 71 15.02 20.93 10.85
CA LEU A 71 14.31 19.67 10.58
C LEU A 71 12.98 19.60 11.33
N MET A 72 12.95 20.07 12.59
CA MET A 72 11.70 20.15 13.36
C MET A 72 10.70 21.14 12.74
N GLU A 73 11.18 22.29 12.26
CA GLU A 73 10.34 23.27 11.55
C GLU A 73 9.76 22.67 10.27
N GLU A 74 10.58 22.04 9.42
CA GLU A 74 10.11 21.38 8.19
C GLU A 74 9.04 20.32 8.50
N PHE A 75 9.26 19.49 9.52
CA PHE A 75 8.26 18.53 9.95
C PHE A 75 6.97 19.19 10.43
N LYS A 76 7.07 20.18 11.33
CA LYS A 76 5.91 20.85 11.94
C LYS A 76 5.07 21.62 10.93
N TYR A 77 5.70 22.31 9.99
CA TYR A 77 5.00 23.21 9.07
C TYR A 77 4.62 22.56 7.74
N SER A 78 5.30 21.48 7.32
CA SER A 78 5.04 20.82 6.04
C SER A 78 4.51 19.40 6.20
N LEU A 79 5.22 18.53 6.93
CA LEU A 79 4.94 17.09 6.92
C LEU A 79 3.81 16.67 7.86
N SER A 80 3.72 17.26 9.06
CA SER A 80 2.78 16.83 10.11
C SER A 80 1.30 17.01 9.73
N LYS A 81 1.00 17.91 8.80
CA LYS A 81 -0.36 18.21 8.32
C LYS A 81 -0.64 17.63 6.93
N TRP A 82 0.35 17.01 6.31
CA TRP A 82 0.21 16.51 4.96
C TRP A 82 -0.81 15.37 4.91
N GLN A 83 -1.71 15.44 3.94
CA GLN A 83 -2.68 14.40 3.63
C GLN A 83 -2.73 14.25 2.10
N PRO A 84 -2.87 13.01 1.58
CA PRO A 84 -3.12 12.80 0.15
C PRO A 84 -4.39 13.54 -0.28
N GLU A 85 -4.37 14.06 -1.51
CA GLU A 85 -5.54 14.67 -2.11
C GLU A 85 -6.68 13.65 -2.22
N GLY A 86 -7.88 14.04 -1.82
CA GLY A 86 -9.05 13.16 -1.84
C GLY A 86 -9.03 12.03 -0.81
N MET A 87 -8.18 12.10 0.23
CA MET A 87 -8.25 11.14 1.34
C MET A 87 -9.64 11.14 1.99
N THR A 88 -10.27 9.97 2.07
CA THR A 88 -11.52 9.75 2.81
C THR A 88 -11.31 8.78 3.97
N VAL A 89 -12.18 8.87 4.99
CA VAL A 89 -12.15 8.07 6.24
C VAL A 89 -13.55 7.56 6.62
N THR A 90 -14.40 7.30 5.64
CA THR A 90 -15.82 6.97 5.85
C THR A 90 -15.97 5.66 6.63
N ALA A 91 -15.20 4.62 6.29
CA ALA A 91 -15.27 3.35 7.02
C ALA A 91 -14.78 3.50 8.46
N PHE A 92 -13.74 4.31 8.69
CA PHE A 92 -13.24 4.64 10.01
C PHE A 92 -14.30 5.33 10.88
N LEU A 93 -15.02 6.31 10.33
CA LEU A 93 -16.09 7.03 11.03
C LEU A 93 -17.34 6.17 11.27
N ALA A 94 -17.63 5.19 10.41
CA ALA A 94 -18.74 4.26 10.59
C ALA A 94 -18.48 3.20 11.69
N ASN A 95 -17.22 2.98 12.07
CA ASN A 95 -16.77 1.90 12.96
C ASN A 95 -16.01 2.42 14.19
N ARG A 96 -16.50 3.51 14.80
CA ARG A 96 -15.82 4.20 15.91
C ARG A 96 -15.55 3.31 17.12
N ASP A 97 -16.45 2.36 17.39
CA ASP A 97 -16.34 1.37 18.46
C ASP A 97 -15.12 0.46 18.30
N LYS A 98 -14.75 0.16 17.04
CA LYS A 98 -13.60 -0.69 16.68
C LYS A 98 -12.27 0.05 16.64
N ASN A 99 -12.29 1.38 16.75
CA ASN A 99 -11.08 2.19 16.75
C ASN A 99 -10.57 2.36 18.20
N ARG A 100 -9.26 2.19 18.40
CA ARG A 100 -8.61 2.45 19.69
C ARG A 100 -8.44 3.95 19.92
N TYR A 101 -8.08 4.68 18.86
CA TYR A 101 -7.83 6.11 18.88
C TYR A 101 -8.61 6.78 17.74
N LEU A 102 -9.42 7.80 18.06
CA LEU A 102 -10.24 8.50 17.07
C LEU A 102 -9.49 9.62 16.34
N ASP A 103 -8.37 10.05 16.90
CA ASP A 103 -7.42 11.02 16.33
C ASP A 103 -6.38 10.36 15.41
N VAL A 104 -6.40 9.03 15.28
CA VAL A 104 -5.57 8.27 14.34
C VAL A 104 -6.45 7.73 13.20
N PRO A 105 -6.61 8.46 12.09
CA PRO A 105 -7.51 8.07 11.01
C PRO A 105 -7.02 6.82 10.26
N CYS A 106 -7.97 5.99 9.82
CA CYS A 106 -7.73 4.90 8.87
C CYS A 106 -8.30 5.30 7.50
N GLN A 107 -7.44 5.35 6.48
CA GLN A 107 -7.80 5.85 5.15
C GLN A 107 -8.57 4.79 4.36
N ASP A 108 -9.62 5.18 3.64
CA ASP A 108 -10.42 4.22 2.87
C ASP A 108 -9.63 3.63 1.69
N TYR A 109 -8.84 4.46 0.98
CA TYR A 109 -8.15 4.05 -0.25
C TYR A 109 -7.24 2.83 -0.07
N ARG A 110 -6.59 2.71 1.09
CA ARG A 110 -5.67 1.60 1.40
C ARG A 110 -6.15 0.75 2.58
N ARG A 111 -7.43 0.82 2.98
CA ARG A 111 -7.93 0.02 4.12
C ARG A 111 -7.85 -1.47 3.79
N VAL A 112 -7.51 -2.28 4.79
CA VAL A 112 -7.64 -3.72 4.67
C VAL A 112 -9.12 -4.08 4.79
N VAL A 113 -9.66 -4.76 3.77
CA VAL A 113 -11.03 -5.24 3.74
C VAL A 113 -11.05 -6.72 4.08
N VAL A 114 -11.60 -7.09 5.24
CA VAL A 114 -11.64 -8.48 5.68
C VAL A 114 -12.89 -9.15 5.11
N ARG A 115 -12.69 -10.27 4.41
CA ARG A 115 -13.79 -11.09 3.89
C ARG A 115 -13.65 -12.49 4.46
N TRP A 116 -14.38 -12.75 5.55
CA TRP A 116 -14.43 -14.08 6.17
C TRP A 116 -15.89 -14.46 6.44
N PRO A 117 -16.32 -15.71 6.13
CA PRO A 117 -17.68 -16.16 6.40
C PRO A 117 -18.05 -16.00 7.88
N GLY A 118 -19.21 -15.42 8.15
CA GLY A 118 -19.71 -15.22 9.52
C GLY A 118 -19.23 -13.95 10.23
N LEU A 119 -18.35 -13.14 9.62
CA LEU A 119 -18.04 -11.80 10.15
C LEU A 119 -19.22 -10.84 9.88
N PRO A 120 -19.64 -10.05 10.88
CA PRO A 120 -20.74 -9.09 10.71
C PRO A 120 -20.34 -7.86 9.89
N ASN A 121 -19.05 -7.66 9.62
CA ASN A 121 -18.50 -6.45 9.00
C ASN A 121 -17.09 -6.71 8.44
N ASP A 122 -16.71 -5.95 7.41
CA ASP A 122 -15.43 -6.02 6.70
C ASP A 122 -14.30 -5.15 7.30
N TYR A 123 -14.62 -4.34 8.33
CA TYR A 123 -13.72 -3.33 8.86
C TYR A 123 -12.76 -3.84 9.94
N ILE A 124 -11.48 -3.56 9.71
CA ILE A 124 -10.39 -3.56 10.71
C ILE A 124 -9.61 -2.25 10.55
N HIS A 125 -9.14 -1.65 11.64
CA HIS A 125 -8.28 -0.46 11.59
C HIS A 125 -6.86 -0.88 11.18
N ALA A 126 -6.69 -1.02 9.88
CA ALA A 126 -5.43 -1.37 9.24
C ALA A 126 -5.36 -0.83 7.82
N ASN A 127 -4.18 -0.40 7.41
CA ASN A 127 -3.90 0.07 6.06
C ASN A 127 -2.72 -0.70 5.44
N TYR A 128 -2.82 -0.95 4.13
CA TYR A 128 -1.69 -1.42 3.35
C TYR A 128 -0.67 -0.31 3.14
N VAL A 129 0.61 -0.61 3.35
CA VAL A 129 1.73 0.30 3.15
C VAL A 129 2.66 -0.27 2.09
N ALA A 130 2.90 0.52 1.04
CA ALA A 130 3.82 0.17 -0.03
C ALA A 130 5.28 0.31 0.41
N ASN A 131 6.17 -0.36 -0.31
CA ASN A 131 7.56 0.06 -0.41
C ASN A 131 7.85 0.50 -1.86
N PRO A 132 9.05 1.03 -2.17
CA PRO A 132 9.36 1.51 -3.52
C PRO A 132 9.29 0.46 -4.64
N THR A 133 9.31 -0.84 -4.32
CA THR A 133 9.36 -1.95 -5.31
C THR A 133 8.09 -2.80 -5.35
N VAL A 134 7.27 -2.75 -4.30
CA VAL A 134 6.12 -3.63 -4.09
C VAL A 134 5.03 -2.82 -3.39
N ASP A 135 3.88 -2.68 -4.06
CA ASP A 135 2.69 -2.13 -3.44
C ASP A 135 2.10 -3.11 -2.41
N ASN A 136 1.41 -2.59 -1.39
CA ASN A 136 0.77 -3.38 -0.34
C ASN A 136 1.70 -4.38 0.38
N ARG A 137 2.98 -4.01 0.53
CA ARG A 137 4.04 -4.83 1.14
C ARG A 137 3.78 -5.15 2.61
N PHE A 138 3.27 -4.17 3.35
CA PHE A 138 3.06 -4.25 4.79
C PHE A 138 1.61 -3.95 5.13
N ILE A 139 1.15 -4.50 6.26
CA ILE A 139 -0.09 -4.10 6.90
C ILE A 139 0.31 -3.37 8.18
N CYS A 140 -0.04 -2.09 8.26
CA CYS A 140 0.07 -1.32 9.50
C CYS A 140 -1.31 -1.31 10.15
N ALA A 141 -1.42 -1.85 11.35
CA ALA A 141 -2.66 -1.95 12.10
C ALA A 141 -2.48 -1.40 13.52
N GLN A 142 -3.57 -0.89 14.11
CA GLN A 142 -3.57 -0.61 15.54
C GLN A 142 -3.52 -1.93 16.34
N VAL A 143 -3.04 -1.86 17.60
CA VAL A 143 -3.13 -3.00 18.52
C VAL A 143 -4.60 -3.25 18.90
N GLU A 144 -4.99 -4.52 18.99
CA GLU A 144 -6.34 -4.97 19.32
C GLU A 144 -6.88 -4.23 20.53
N LYS A 145 -8.03 -3.57 20.39
CA LYS A 145 -8.73 -2.97 21.50
C LYS A 145 -9.28 -4.11 22.36
N ALA A 146 -8.70 -4.30 23.54
CA ALA A 146 -9.25 -5.25 24.50
C ALA A 146 -10.73 -4.92 24.71
N LEU A 147 -11.58 -5.93 24.64
CA LEU A 147 -12.97 -5.78 25.04
C LEU A 147 -12.95 -5.38 26.52
N SER A 148 -13.49 -4.20 26.83
CA SER A 148 -13.85 -3.89 28.21
C SER A 148 -14.87 -4.96 28.62
N VAL A 149 -14.45 -5.91 29.45
CA VAL A 149 -15.40 -6.78 30.14
C VAL A 149 -16.13 -5.86 31.12
N GLU A 150 -17.36 -5.49 30.79
CA GLU A 150 -18.23 -4.84 31.77
C GLU A 150 -18.42 -5.82 32.94
N SER A 151 -17.98 -5.38 34.12
CA SER A 151 -18.18 -6.04 35.41
C SER A 151 -19.46 -5.59 36.07
#